data_AF-A0A9E0N1X7-F1
#
_entry.id   AF-A0A9E0N1X7-F1
#
_cell.length_a   1.000
_cell.length_b   1.000
_cell.length_c   1.000
_cell.angle_alpha   90.00
_cell.angle_beta   90.00
_cell.angle_gamma   90.00
#
_symmetry.space_group_name_H-M   'P 1'
#
loop_
_entity.id
_entity.type
_entity.pdbx_description
1 polymer ?
#
loop_
_entity_poly.entity_id
_entity_poly.type
_entity_poly.pdbx_seq_one_letter_code
_entity_poly.pdbx_strand_id
1 'polypeptide(L)'
;MTTPTDPHTPANAPLTYDQAGVNYDLIDPLKVAAQRAAAETGANLASHGFSEVLASRGESAYVVDVGPMYLASIVECLGTKTLVADEMATLTGKSYYDGIAQDTIAMAVNDLITVGATPLVVQAYWAAGGSDWFGDK
;
A
#
# COMPACT_ATOMS: atom_id res chain seq x y z
N MET A 1 38.86 -38.95 -2.99
CA MET A 1 37.80 -38.04 -2.50
C MET A 1 38.18 -36.63 -2.91
N THR A 2 37.56 -36.09 -3.95
CA THR A 2 37.74 -34.71 -4.39
C THR A 2 36.54 -33.91 -3.92
N THR A 3 36.77 -32.99 -2.99
CA THR A 3 35.77 -32.04 -2.48
C THR A 3 35.33 -31.12 -3.62
N PRO A 4 34.03 -30.93 -3.89
CA PRO A 4 33.57 -29.92 -4.84
C PRO A 4 33.86 -28.52 -4.26
N THR A 5 34.52 -27.69 -5.05
CA THR A 5 34.71 -26.27 -4.77
C THR A 5 33.40 -25.54 -5.05
N ASP A 6 32.78 -24.98 -4.01
CA ASP A 6 31.68 -24.03 -4.14
C ASP A 6 32.14 -22.80 -4.95
N PRO A 7 31.47 -22.43 -6.05
CA PRO A 7 31.77 -21.21 -6.76
C PRO A 7 31.26 -20.03 -5.91
N HIS A 8 32.17 -19.45 -5.13
CA HIS A 8 31.93 -18.20 -4.43
C HIS A 8 31.47 -17.13 -5.44
N THR A 9 30.17 -16.86 -5.44
CA THR A 9 29.57 -15.74 -6.18
C THR A 9 30.16 -14.45 -5.62
N PRO A 10 30.62 -13.51 -6.47
CA PRO A 10 31.32 -12.32 -5.98
C PRO A 10 30.37 -11.46 -5.13
N ALA A 11 30.69 -11.39 -3.84
CA ALA A 11 30.01 -10.55 -2.85
C ALA A 11 30.40 -9.08 -3.03
N ASN A 12 29.81 -8.38 -3.99
CA ASN A 12 29.80 -6.89 -4.02
C ASN A 12 28.88 -6.24 -5.07
N ALA A 13 27.92 -6.96 -5.66
CA ALA A 13 26.89 -6.29 -6.46
C ALA A 13 25.92 -5.54 -5.52
N PRO A 14 25.57 -4.27 -5.80
CA PRO A 14 24.52 -3.56 -5.06
C PRO A 14 23.22 -4.36 -5.13
N LEU A 15 22.49 -4.42 -4.01
CA LEU A 15 21.16 -5.00 -4.01
C LEU A 15 20.26 -4.19 -4.94
N THR A 16 19.59 -4.86 -5.86
CA THR A 16 18.56 -4.24 -6.71
C THR A 16 17.18 -4.62 -6.19
N TYR A 17 16.20 -3.75 -6.40
CA TYR A 17 14.83 -4.04 -5.96
C TYR A 17 14.21 -5.22 -6.74
N ASP A 18 14.65 -5.46 -7.97
CA ASP A 18 14.29 -6.62 -8.78
C ASP A 18 14.66 -7.96 -8.08
N GLN A 19 15.76 -8.00 -7.32
CA GLN A 19 16.15 -9.16 -6.53
C GLN A 19 15.17 -9.48 -5.38
N ALA A 20 14.33 -8.52 -4.97
CA ALA A 20 13.23 -8.76 -4.04
C ALA A 20 11.97 -9.33 -4.72
N GLY A 21 12.04 -9.61 -6.03
CA GLY A 21 10.93 -10.15 -6.82
C GLY A 21 9.99 -9.08 -7.38
N VAL A 22 10.40 -7.81 -7.38
CA VAL A 22 9.56 -6.70 -7.87
C VAL A 22 10.18 -6.05 -9.10
N ASN A 23 9.54 -6.27 -10.25
CA ASN A 23 9.96 -5.72 -11.53
C ASN A 23 9.04 -4.54 -11.93
N TYR A 24 9.58 -3.32 -11.86
CA TYR A 24 8.83 -2.10 -12.19
C TYR A 24 8.49 -1.98 -13.68
N ASP A 25 9.32 -2.52 -14.59
CA ASP A 25 9.03 -2.49 -16.03
C ASP A 25 7.72 -3.22 -16.37
N LEU A 26 7.34 -4.20 -15.56
CA LEU A 26 6.07 -4.93 -15.70
C LEU A 26 4.90 -4.22 -15.01
N ILE A 27 5.15 -3.53 -13.89
CA ILE A 27 4.11 -2.97 -13.04
C ILE A 27 3.70 -1.55 -13.50
N ASP A 28 4.68 -0.73 -13.89
CA ASP A 28 4.45 0.67 -14.20
C ASP A 28 3.50 0.89 -15.39
N PRO A 29 3.57 0.11 -16.49
CA PRO A 29 2.61 0.26 -17.58
C PRO A 29 1.17 0.06 -17.13
N LEU A 30 0.93 -0.90 -16.22
CA LEU A 30 -0.39 -1.14 -15.65
C LEU A 30 -0.83 0.04 -14.77
N LYS A 31 0.06 0.56 -13.91
CA LYS A 31 -0.23 1.72 -13.05
C LYS A 31 -0.59 2.96 -13.89
N VAL A 32 0.17 3.23 -14.95
CA VAL A 32 -0.10 4.33 -15.87
C VAL A 32 -1.42 4.13 -16.61
N ALA A 33 -1.71 2.91 -17.08
CA ALA A 33 -2.98 2.60 -17.72
C ALA A 33 -4.17 2.80 -16.77
N ALA A 34 -4.06 2.36 -15.52
CA ALA A 34 -5.07 2.58 -14.49
C ALA A 34 -5.28 4.08 -14.19
N GLN A 35 -4.21 4.87 -14.09
CA GLN A 35 -4.31 6.33 -13.91
C GLN A 35 -5.02 7.02 -15.08
N ARG A 36 -4.74 6.60 -16.32
CA ARG A 36 -5.42 7.11 -17.51
C ARG A 36 -6.92 6.77 -17.51
N ALA A 37 -7.27 5.52 -17.21
CA ALA A 37 -8.66 5.11 -17.10
C ALA A 37 -9.39 5.86 -15.97
N ALA A 38 -8.74 6.04 -14.82
CA ALA A 38 -9.30 6.80 -13.70
C ALA A 38 -9.52 8.28 -14.04
N ALA A 39 -8.68 8.88 -14.90
CA ALA A 39 -8.82 10.28 -15.32
C ALA A 39 -10.14 10.55 -16.07
N GLU A 40 -10.68 9.55 -16.77
CA GLU A 40 -11.97 9.66 -17.46
C GLU A 40 -13.13 9.91 -16.48
N THR A 41 -12.97 9.49 -15.22
CA THR A 41 -13.98 9.73 -14.17
C THR A 41 -13.93 11.15 -13.59
N GLY A 42 -12.89 11.95 -13.89
CA GLY A 42 -12.73 13.32 -13.38
C GLY A 42 -13.87 14.25 -13.80
N ALA A 43 -14.50 13.99 -14.95
CA ALA A 43 -15.68 14.75 -15.41
C ALA A 43 -16.87 14.67 -14.44
N ASN A 44 -16.95 13.62 -13.61
CA ASN A 44 -17.99 13.47 -12.60
C ASN A 44 -17.87 14.52 -11.48
N LEU A 45 -16.69 15.12 -11.27
CA LEU A 45 -16.51 16.17 -10.25
C LEU A 45 -17.24 17.46 -10.63
N ALA A 46 -17.21 17.80 -11.92
CA ALA A 46 -17.76 19.06 -12.42
C ALA A 46 -19.27 19.18 -12.20
N SER A 47 -20.01 18.08 -12.31
CA SER A 47 -21.47 18.06 -12.06
C SER A 47 -21.83 18.38 -10.60
N HIS A 48 -20.88 18.23 -9.68
CA HIS A 48 -21.02 18.55 -8.26
C HIS A 48 -20.35 19.88 -7.86
N GLY A 49 -19.83 20.64 -8.83
CA GLY A 49 -19.13 21.90 -8.57
C GLY A 49 -17.72 21.72 -8.00
N PHE A 50 -17.14 20.54 -8.14
CA PHE A 50 -15.80 20.21 -7.67
C PHE A 50 -14.80 20.16 -8.83
N SER A 51 -13.53 20.33 -8.52
CA SER A 51 -12.43 20.16 -9.48
C SER A 51 -11.28 19.39 -8.86
N GLU A 52 -10.56 18.60 -9.65
CA GLU A 52 -9.37 17.93 -9.14
C GLU A 52 -8.14 18.86 -9.11
N VAL A 53 -7.24 18.61 -8.17
CA VAL A 53 -5.87 19.11 -8.23
C VAL A 53 -5.08 18.15 -9.11
N LEU A 54 -5.00 18.43 -10.41
CA LEU A 54 -4.41 17.52 -11.41
C LEU A 54 -3.02 17.00 -11.04
N ALA A 55 -2.20 17.83 -10.38
CA ALA A 55 -0.86 17.47 -9.95
C ALA A 55 -0.82 16.36 -8.86
N SER A 56 -1.94 16.09 -8.18
CA SER A 56 -2.05 15.01 -7.19
C SER A 56 -2.33 13.64 -7.81
N ARG A 57 -2.64 13.58 -9.11
CA ARG A 57 -2.98 12.33 -9.78
C ARG A 57 -1.75 11.43 -9.91
N GLY A 58 -1.79 10.29 -9.24
CA GLY A 58 -0.66 9.35 -9.19
C GLY A 58 0.34 9.63 -8.07
N GLU A 59 0.11 10.67 -7.28
CA GLU A 59 0.83 10.90 -6.02
C GLU A 59 0.26 9.99 -4.90
N SER A 60 0.89 10.02 -3.73
CA SER A 60 0.47 9.27 -2.53
C SER A 60 -1.00 9.48 -2.16
N ALA A 61 -1.57 10.66 -2.45
CA ALA A 61 -2.99 10.94 -2.24
C ALA A 61 -3.61 11.78 -3.36
N TYR A 62 -4.86 11.47 -3.69
CA TYR A 62 -5.62 12.22 -4.69
C TYR A 62 -6.40 13.36 -4.02
N VAL A 63 -6.30 14.57 -4.58
CA VAL A 63 -6.84 15.79 -3.98
C VAL A 63 -7.89 16.43 -4.87
N VAL A 64 -9.05 16.72 -4.28
CA VAL A 64 -10.18 17.38 -4.92
C VAL A 64 -10.44 18.72 -4.22
N ASP A 65 -10.56 19.78 -5.00
CA ASP A 65 -11.10 21.06 -4.58
C ASP A 65 -12.63 20.97 -4.50
N VAL A 66 -13.18 21.17 -3.30
CA VAL A 66 -14.63 21.16 -3.05
C VAL A 66 -15.17 22.55 -2.70
N GLY A 67 -14.39 23.61 -2.93
CA GLY A 67 -14.75 25.01 -2.68
C GLY A 67 -14.07 25.58 -1.43
N PRO A 68 -14.69 25.49 -0.24
CA PRO A 68 -14.12 26.09 0.98
C PRO A 68 -12.93 25.30 1.55
N MET A 69 -12.65 24.10 1.02
CA MET A 69 -11.55 23.23 1.45
C MET A 69 -11.14 22.27 0.34
N TYR A 70 -10.01 21.60 0.54
CA TYR A 70 -9.58 20.45 -0.25
C TYR A 70 -9.93 19.15 0.49
N LEU A 71 -10.38 18.15 -0.27
CA LEU A 71 -10.56 16.78 0.21
C LEU A 71 -9.47 15.91 -0.40
N ALA A 72 -8.60 15.35 0.43
CA ALA A 72 -7.65 14.32 0.04
C ALA A 72 -8.21 12.93 0.37
N SER A 73 -8.05 11.98 -0.55
CA SER A 73 -8.47 10.60 -0.34
C SER A 73 -7.44 9.59 -0.86
N ILE A 74 -7.38 8.46 -0.18
CA ILE A 74 -6.57 7.30 -0.53
C ILE A 74 -7.33 6.02 -0.18
N VAL A 75 -6.95 4.93 -0.84
CA VAL A 75 -7.32 3.57 -0.44
C VAL A 75 -6.01 2.80 -0.39
N GLU A 76 -5.69 2.25 0.78
CA GLU A 76 -4.42 1.56 1.02
C GLU A 76 -4.65 0.23 1.75
N CYS A 77 -3.73 -0.71 1.56
CA CYS A 77 -3.66 -1.98 2.24
C CYS A 77 -2.21 -2.32 2.63
N LEU A 78 -2.02 -3.07 3.70
CA LEU A 78 -0.67 -3.39 4.18
C LEU A 78 0.08 -4.41 3.28
N GLY A 79 -0.67 -5.23 2.53
CA GLY A 79 -0.11 -6.29 1.71
C GLY A 79 0.30 -7.53 2.52
N THR A 80 1.42 -8.15 2.14
CA THR A 80 1.82 -9.50 2.59
C THR A 80 2.43 -9.56 4.00
N LYS A 81 2.53 -8.42 4.71
CA LYS A 81 3.04 -8.40 6.10
C LYS A 81 2.16 -9.22 7.06
N THR A 82 0.88 -9.42 6.73
CA THR A 82 -0.03 -10.31 7.47
C THR A 82 0.48 -11.74 7.57
N LEU A 83 1.09 -12.27 6.50
CA LEU A 83 1.68 -13.62 6.50
C LEU A 83 2.82 -13.75 7.52
N VAL A 84 3.55 -12.66 7.77
CA VAL A 84 4.60 -12.64 8.80
C VAL A 84 3.98 -12.68 10.19
N ALA A 85 2.85 -12.00 10.43
CA ALA A 85 2.14 -12.08 11.71
C ALA A 85 1.62 -13.50 11.98
N ASP A 86 1.10 -14.18 10.97
CA ASP A 86 0.65 -15.58 11.07
C ASP A 86 1.80 -16.53 11.43
N GLU A 87 2.95 -16.40 10.75
CA GLU A 87 4.12 -17.24 11.02
C GLU A 87 4.71 -16.96 12.41
N MET A 88 4.75 -15.69 12.82
CA MET A 88 5.22 -15.31 14.16
C MET A 88 4.30 -15.80 15.28
N ALA A 89 2.99 -15.88 15.02
CA ALA A 89 2.05 -16.50 15.93
C ALA A 89 2.31 -17.99 16.10
N THR A 90 2.58 -18.70 15.00
CA THR A 90 2.96 -20.13 15.03
C THR A 90 4.27 -20.35 15.78
N LEU A 91 5.29 -19.53 15.51
CA LEU A 91 6.62 -19.66 16.08
C LEU A 91 6.67 -19.33 17.59
N THR A 92 5.92 -18.31 18.02
CA THR A 92 6.05 -17.74 19.37
C THR A 92 4.85 -17.96 20.28
N GLY A 93 3.72 -18.44 19.72
CA GLY A 93 2.46 -18.60 20.43
C GLY A 93 1.78 -17.27 20.81
N LYS A 94 2.12 -16.16 20.16
CA LYS A 94 1.60 -14.81 20.44
C LYS A 94 1.03 -14.17 19.19
N SER A 95 -0.09 -13.45 19.31
CA SER A 95 -0.60 -12.64 18.20
C SER A 95 0.26 -11.39 17.99
N TYR A 96 0.41 -10.99 16.72
CA TYR A 96 1.08 -9.75 16.30
C TYR A 96 0.16 -8.86 15.47
N TYR A 97 -1.14 -9.15 15.45
CA TYR A 97 -2.11 -8.40 14.65
C TYR A 97 -2.35 -6.97 15.13
N ASP A 98 -2.02 -6.64 16.39
CA ASP A 98 -1.98 -5.24 16.86
C ASP A 98 -0.98 -4.40 16.03
N GLY A 99 0.18 -4.97 15.73
CA GLY A 99 1.19 -4.33 14.87
C GLY A 99 0.69 -4.20 13.43
N ILE A 100 0.03 -5.23 12.91
CA ILE A 100 -0.61 -5.20 11.58
C ILE A 100 -1.65 -4.08 11.50
N ALA A 101 -2.50 -3.92 12.51
CA ALA A 101 -3.49 -2.86 12.57
C ALA A 101 -2.82 -1.48 12.57
N GLN A 102 -1.79 -1.28 13.40
CA GLN A 102 -1.04 -0.02 13.44
C GLN A 102 -0.39 0.28 12.09
N ASP A 103 0.33 -0.68 11.50
CA ASP A 103 1.03 -0.49 10.24
C ASP A 103 0.06 -0.17 9.10
N THR A 104 -1.10 -0.85 9.06
CA THR A 104 -2.13 -0.60 8.04
C THR A 104 -2.63 0.84 8.11
N ILE A 105 -2.97 1.32 9.31
CA ILE A 105 -3.43 2.71 9.48
C ILE A 105 -2.30 3.71 9.24
N ALA A 106 -1.08 3.39 9.69
CA ALA A 106 0.07 4.26 9.51
C ALA A 106 0.40 4.47 8.01
N MET A 107 0.33 3.43 7.17
CA MET A 107 0.53 3.59 5.72
C MET A 107 -0.48 4.59 5.14
N ALA A 108 -1.77 4.36 5.39
CA ALA A 108 -2.85 5.22 4.92
C ALA A 108 -2.71 6.68 5.37
N VAL A 109 -2.39 6.90 6.65
CA VAL A 109 -2.23 8.25 7.22
C VAL A 109 -0.97 8.93 6.68
N ASN A 110 0.15 8.20 6.57
CA ASN A 110 1.41 8.76 6.09
C ASN A 110 1.31 9.23 4.63
N ASP A 111 0.51 8.57 3.80
CA ASP A 111 0.26 9.04 2.43
C ASP A 111 -0.55 10.35 2.40
N LEU A 112 -1.60 10.46 3.21
CA LEU A 112 -2.42 11.67 3.27
C LEU A 112 -1.60 12.90 3.70
N ILE A 113 -0.71 12.76 4.68
CA ILE A 113 0.08 13.91 5.16
C ILE A 113 1.09 14.40 4.13
N THR A 114 1.49 13.58 3.14
CA THR A 114 2.45 14.00 2.10
C THR A 114 1.90 15.12 1.22
N VAL A 115 0.58 15.19 1.05
CA VAL A 115 -0.10 16.26 0.32
C VAL A 115 -0.55 17.41 1.23
N GLY A 116 -0.10 17.41 2.50
CA GLY A 116 -0.46 18.42 3.50
C GLY A 116 -1.86 18.25 4.09
N ALA A 117 -2.52 17.12 3.87
CA ALA A 117 -3.86 16.89 4.40
C ALA A 117 -3.83 16.57 5.91
N THR A 118 -4.85 17.02 6.62
CA THR A 118 -5.13 16.57 8.00
C THR A 118 -6.05 15.36 7.95
N PRO A 119 -5.69 14.20 8.54
CA PRO A 119 -6.58 13.04 8.58
C PRO A 119 -7.88 13.34 9.32
N LEU A 120 -9.03 13.04 8.70
CA LEU A 120 -10.37 13.31 9.27
C LEU A 120 -11.11 12.05 9.70
N VAL A 121 -11.14 11.01 8.85
CA VAL A 121 -11.87 9.76 9.07
C VAL A 121 -11.06 8.59 8.52
N VAL A 122 -11.08 7.46 9.22
CA VAL A 122 -10.57 6.18 8.74
C VAL A 122 -11.75 5.24 8.49
N GLN A 123 -11.81 4.68 7.28
CA GLN A 123 -12.71 3.60 6.93
C GLN A 123 -11.88 2.35 6.66
N ALA A 124 -12.13 1.28 7.41
CA ALA A 124 -11.37 0.05 7.31
C ALA A 124 -12.27 -1.11 6.88
N TYR A 125 -11.72 -2.00 6.04
CA TYR A 125 -12.36 -3.22 5.60
C TYR A 125 -11.47 -4.42 5.95
N TRP A 126 -12.00 -5.36 6.74
CA TRP A 126 -11.28 -6.56 7.18
C TRP A 126 -11.93 -7.82 6.62
N ALA A 127 -11.14 -8.65 5.93
CA ALA A 127 -11.58 -9.93 5.38
C ALA A 127 -10.77 -11.07 6.00
N ALA A 128 -11.37 -11.78 6.96
CA ALA A 128 -10.69 -12.79 7.79
C ALA A 128 -10.88 -14.25 7.33
N GLY A 129 -11.51 -14.49 6.17
CA GLY A 129 -11.75 -15.83 5.61
C GLY A 129 -12.83 -16.67 6.34
N GLY A 130 -12.92 -16.61 7.67
CA GLY A 130 -13.92 -17.32 8.47
C GLY A 130 -14.04 -16.76 9.90
N SER A 131 -15.12 -17.13 10.61
CA SER A 131 -15.38 -16.64 11.97
C SER A 131 -14.35 -17.12 13.00
N ASP A 132 -13.77 -18.30 12.77
CA ASP A 132 -12.81 -18.93 13.69
C ASP A 132 -11.53 -18.09 13.85
N TRP A 133 -11.23 -17.22 12.88
CA TRP A 133 -10.13 -16.27 12.96
C TRP A 133 -10.26 -15.31 14.15
N PHE A 134 -11.49 -14.97 14.57
CA PHE A 134 -11.76 -14.11 15.72
C PHE A 134 -11.86 -14.90 17.05
N GLY A 135 -11.40 -16.15 17.08
CA GLY A 135 -11.49 -17.04 18.23
C GLY A 135 -10.45 -16.77 19.32
N ASP A 136 -9.40 -15.99 19.01
CA ASP A 136 -8.42 -15.54 19.98
C ASP A 136 -8.98 -14.39 20.84
N LYS A 137 -8.61 -14.36 22.12
CA LYS A 137 -9.04 -13.36 23.11
C LYS A 137 -7.84 -12.70 23.75
#